data_AF-A0A959GWG7-F1
#
_entry.id   AF-A0A959GWG7-F1
#
_cell.length_a   1.000
_cell.length_b   1.000
_cell.length_c   1.000
_cell.angle_alpha   90.00
_cell.angle_beta   90.00
_cell.angle_gamma   90.00
#
_symmetry.space_group_name_H-M   'P 1'
#
loop_
_entity.id
_entity.type
_entity.pdbx_description
1 polymer ?
#
loop_
_entity_poly.entity_id
_entity_poly.type
_entity_poly.pdbx_seq_one_letter_code
_entity_poly.pdbx_strand_id
1 'polypeptide(L)'
;MMKIICLFSVIGLLTLGACNGTGSGQGKSYNLPAACDLVPVVNLQDILRESVKNPTPANAGVGEVSACTYTLPAHSLEEYLGIYVLPPRTPRDAAQLQALADEWKERNTGADYELVGDAKYPMAWFPGEHKAYPSTFIILFKEASLVITGVGLEDSKSIAFQAMVAHEWQ
;
A
#
# COMPACT_ATOMS: atom_id res chain seq x y z
N MET A 1 29.71 -41.27 -48.48
CA MET A 1 30.33 -42.08 -47.41
C MET A 1 30.20 -41.32 -46.09
N MET A 2 29.40 -41.86 -45.16
CA MET A 2 29.66 -42.02 -43.72
C MET A 2 28.33 -41.95 -42.94
N LYS A 3 28.01 -43.06 -42.27
CA LYS A 3 26.87 -43.26 -41.36
C LYS A 3 27.31 -43.02 -39.92
N ILE A 4 26.48 -42.35 -39.12
CA ILE A 4 26.31 -42.47 -37.64
C ILE A 4 24.86 -42.01 -37.41
N ILE A 5 23.80 -42.78 -37.10
CA ILE A 5 23.48 -43.87 -36.15
C ILE A 5 23.48 -43.45 -34.66
N CYS A 6 22.25 -43.41 -34.11
CA CYS A 6 21.84 -43.56 -32.71
C CYS A 6 22.03 -42.34 -31.77
N LEU A 7 21.18 -42.06 -30.77
CA LEU A 7 20.07 -42.79 -30.17
C LEU A 7 19.15 -41.80 -29.41
N PHE A 8 17.91 -42.24 -29.18
CA PHE A 8 16.88 -41.70 -28.32
C PHE A 8 17.34 -41.13 -26.96
N SER A 9 16.71 -40.03 -26.54
CA SER A 9 16.15 -39.92 -25.18
C SER A 9 14.89 -39.05 -25.22
N VAL A 10 13.79 -39.72 -24.94
CA VAL A 10 12.45 -39.20 -24.65
C VAL A 10 12.47 -38.53 -23.27
N ILE A 11 11.75 -37.42 -23.12
CA ILE A 11 11.02 -36.87 -21.95
C ILE A 11 10.61 -35.45 -22.43
N GLY A 12 9.36 -35.17 -22.81
CA GLY A 12 8.22 -34.98 -21.91
C GLY A 12 8.39 -33.65 -21.16
N LEU A 13 7.53 -32.63 -21.16
CA LEU A 13 6.11 -32.41 -21.40
C LEU A 13 6.00 -30.91 -21.74
N LEU A 14 5.14 -30.48 -22.67
CA LEU A 14 3.91 -29.72 -22.35
C LEU A 14 4.02 -28.96 -21.01
N THR A 15 4.28 -27.65 -21.01
CA THR A 15 3.16 -26.69 -20.89
C THR A 15 3.43 -25.41 -21.68
N LEU A 16 2.74 -25.27 -22.81
CA LEU A 16 2.34 -23.98 -23.35
C LEU A 16 1.21 -23.44 -22.44
N GLY A 17 1.60 -22.70 -21.41
CA GLY A 17 0.70 -21.86 -20.63
C GLY A 17 1.02 -20.40 -20.93
N ALA A 18 0.33 -19.84 -21.91
CA ALA A 18 0.29 -18.40 -22.08
C ALA A 18 -0.46 -17.78 -20.89
N CYS A 19 0.23 -17.00 -20.07
CA CYS A 19 -0.38 -15.89 -19.36
C CYS A 19 0.44 -14.64 -19.68
N ASN A 20 -0.11 -13.84 -20.59
CA ASN A 20 0.27 -12.45 -20.78
C ASN A 20 0.14 -11.70 -19.46
N GLY A 21 1.22 -11.01 -19.12
CA GLY A 21 1.32 -10.05 -18.03
C GLY A 21 2.57 -9.22 -18.24
N THR A 22 2.68 -8.55 -19.39
CA THR A 22 3.60 -7.42 -19.56
C THR A 22 3.14 -6.31 -18.61
N GLY A 23 3.85 -6.16 -17.50
CA GLY A 23 3.75 -5.05 -16.57
C GLY A 23 5.14 -4.47 -16.33
N SER A 24 5.43 -3.41 -17.07
CA SER A 24 6.48 -2.39 -16.90
C SER A 24 7.32 -2.39 -15.61
N GLY A 25 8.64 -2.29 -15.80
CA GLY A 25 9.55 -1.65 -14.86
C GLY A 25 10.26 -2.61 -13.91
N GLN A 26 11.46 -3.04 -14.30
CA GLN A 26 12.49 -3.44 -13.33
C GLN A 26 12.78 -2.22 -12.43
N GLY A 27 12.00 -2.08 -11.37
CA GLY A 27 12.09 -1.01 -10.40
C GLY A 27 13.28 -1.23 -9.47
N LYS A 28 13.96 -0.15 -9.11
CA LYS A 28 14.90 -0.11 -7.98
C LYS A 28 14.30 -0.90 -6.80
N SER A 29 15.05 -1.85 -6.26
CA SER A 29 14.65 -2.53 -5.02
C SER A 29 14.73 -1.51 -3.89
N TYR A 30 13.58 -1.10 -3.36
CA TYR A 30 13.48 -0.27 -2.17
C TYR A 30 13.49 -1.21 -0.96
N ASN A 31 14.46 -1.05 -0.07
CA ASN A 31 14.51 -1.82 1.18
C ASN A 31 13.54 -1.19 2.19
N LEU A 32 12.24 -1.39 1.98
CA LEU A 32 11.16 -0.88 2.82
C LEU A 32 10.61 -1.97 3.76
N PRO A 33 10.13 -1.60 4.96
CA PRO A 33 9.50 -2.53 5.88
C PRO A 33 8.23 -3.13 5.26
N ALA A 34 7.87 -4.32 5.70
CA ALA A 34 6.57 -4.90 5.39
C ALA A 34 5.47 -4.10 6.10
N ALA A 35 4.35 -3.84 5.42
CA ALA A 35 3.25 -3.03 5.94
C ALA A 35 2.67 -3.57 7.27
N CYS A 36 2.66 -4.90 7.46
CA CYS A 36 2.20 -5.51 8.71
C CYS A 36 3.14 -5.28 9.90
N ASP A 37 4.41 -4.98 9.62
CA ASP A 37 5.43 -4.70 10.64
C ASP A 37 5.66 -3.18 10.81
N LEU A 38 4.94 -2.36 10.04
CA LEU A 38 5.16 -0.91 10.01
C LEU A 38 4.85 -0.27 11.37
N VAL A 39 3.74 -0.68 11.99
CA VAL A 39 3.30 -0.21 13.30
C VAL A 39 2.86 -1.43 14.12
N PRO A 40 3.44 -1.66 15.32
CA PRO A 40 3.02 -2.77 16.18
C PRO A 40 1.53 -2.70 16.52
N VAL A 41 0.86 -3.85 16.58
CA VAL A 41 -0.58 -3.95 16.90
C VAL A 41 -0.93 -3.26 18.23
N VAL A 42 -0.07 -3.35 19.24
CA VAL A 42 -0.28 -2.68 20.53
C VAL A 42 -0.35 -1.16 20.38
N ASN A 43 0.49 -0.56 19.53
CA ASN A 43 0.45 0.87 19.26
C ASN A 43 -0.83 1.24 18.49
N LEU A 44 -1.28 0.39 17.56
CA LEU A 44 -2.55 0.60 16.85
C LEU A 44 -3.75 0.58 17.81
N GLN A 45 -3.76 -0.35 18.77
CA GLN A 45 -4.80 -0.43 19.80
C GLN A 45 -4.81 0.83 20.69
N ASP A 46 -3.64 1.36 21.04
CA ASP A 46 -3.53 2.60 21.82
C ASP A 46 -4.03 3.83 21.04
N ILE A 47 -3.73 3.91 19.74
CA ILE A 47 -4.17 5.00 18.87
C ILE A 47 -5.69 4.96 18.68
N LEU A 48 -6.22 3.82 18.24
CA LEU A 48 -7.63 3.66 17.88
C LEU A 48 -8.54 3.54 19.11
N ARG A 49 -7.95 3.31 20.29
CA ARG A 49 -8.66 3.11 21.56
C ARG A 49 -9.68 1.96 21.50
N GLU A 50 -9.42 0.97 20.66
CA GLU A 50 -10.29 -0.19 20.43
C GLU A 50 -9.48 -1.45 20.13
N SER A 51 -10.16 -2.60 20.10
CA SER A 51 -9.49 -3.87 19.82
C SER A 51 -9.20 -4.04 18.33
N VAL A 52 -7.93 -4.17 18.02
CA VAL A 52 -7.44 -4.46 16.66
C VAL A 52 -7.04 -5.92 16.60
N LYS A 53 -7.56 -6.68 15.63
CA LYS A 53 -7.16 -8.07 15.40
C LYS A 53 -5.83 -8.15 14.67
N ASN A 54 -5.22 -9.34 14.68
CA ASN A 54 -3.92 -9.59 14.08
C ASN A 54 -3.86 -9.15 12.61
N PRO A 55 -2.69 -8.62 12.17
CA PRO A 55 -2.46 -8.22 10.80
C PRO A 55 -2.65 -9.39 9.85
N THR A 56 -3.28 -9.12 8.70
CA THR A 56 -3.34 -10.04 7.57
C THR A 56 -2.62 -9.40 6.39
N PRO A 57 -1.59 -10.04 5.82
CA PRO A 57 -0.96 -9.56 4.60
C PRO A 57 -2.02 -9.43 3.50
N ALA A 58 -2.05 -8.26 2.87
CA ALA A 58 -2.92 -8.00 1.73
C ALA A 58 -2.11 -8.09 0.44
N ASN A 59 -2.79 -8.39 -0.66
CA ASN A 59 -2.14 -8.39 -1.97
C ASN A 59 -1.68 -6.95 -2.29
N ALA A 60 -0.36 -6.76 -2.41
CA ALA A 60 0.18 -5.57 -3.06
C ALA A 60 -0.31 -5.56 -4.51
N GLY A 61 -0.82 -4.43 -4.97
CA GLY A 61 -1.50 -4.31 -6.26
C GLY A 61 -0.64 -3.53 -7.25
N VAL A 62 -0.88 -2.21 -7.30
CA VAL A 62 -0.34 -1.29 -8.29
C VAL A 62 0.76 -0.44 -7.65
N GLY A 63 1.98 -0.98 -7.69
CA GLY A 63 3.16 -0.24 -7.26
C GLY A 63 3.35 -0.15 -5.75
N GLU A 64 2.46 -0.71 -4.93
CA GLU A 64 2.76 -0.94 -3.52
C GLU A 64 3.92 -1.95 -3.38
N VAL A 65 4.85 -1.67 -2.48
CA VAL A 65 5.90 -2.62 -2.08
C VAL A 65 5.33 -3.64 -1.10
N SER A 66 4.42 -3.21 -0.22
CA SER A 66 3.72 -4.10 0.71
C SER A 66 2.38 -3.51 1.14
N ALA A 67 1.46 -4.39 1.56
CA ALA A 67 0.13 -4.04 2.03
C ALA A 67 -0.30 -4.93 3.20
N CYS A 68 -1.06 -4.37 4.13
CA CYS A 68 -1.58 -5.09 5.29
C CYS A 68 -2.98 -4.61 5.66
N THR A 69 -3.83 -5.52 6.09
CA THR A 69 -5.16 -5.21 6.63
C THR A 69 -5.32 -5.69 8.06
N TYR A 70 -6.10 -4.95 8.82
CA TYR A 70 -6.47 -5.25 10.20
C TYR A 70 -7.98 -5.24 10.31
N THR A 71 -8.55 -6.22 10.99
CA THR A 71 -10.00 -6.21 11.28
C THR A 71 -10.27 -5.34 12.50
N LEU A 72 -11.17 -4.37 12.34
CA LEU A 72 -11.68 -3.53 13.42
C LEU A 72 -13.00 -4.12 13.96
N PRO A 73 -13.41 -3.78 15.19
CA PRO A 73 -14.70 -4.18 15.73
C PRO A 73 -15.83 -3.54 14.91
N ALA A 74 -16.96 -4.24 14.75
CA ALA A 74 -18.08 -3.81 13.88
C ALA A 74 -18.78 -2.47 14.24
N HIS A 75 -18.26 -1.71 15.21
CA HIS A 75 -18.75 -0.39 15.59
C HIS A 75 -17.90 0.76 15.00
N SER A 76 -16.73 0.48 14.41
CA SER A 76 -16.00 1.46 13.61
C SER A 76 -16.78 1.73 12.31
N LEU A 77 -16.75 2.98 11.84
CA LEU A 77 -17.43 3.39 10.59
C LEU A 77 -16.97 2.58 9.36
N GLU A 78 -15.81 1.94 9.48
CA GLU A 78 -15.11 1.18 8.46
C GLU A 78 -14.70 -0.16 9.08
N GLU A 79 -15.12 -1.28 8.50
CA GLU A 79 -14.97 -2.62 9.12
C GLU A 79 -13.50 -3.13 9.15
N TYR A 80 -12.56 -2.36 8.60
CA TYR A 80 -11.15 -2.71 8.54
C TYR A 80 -10.25 -1.46 8.44
N LEU A 81 -8.99 -1.61 8.89
CA LEU A 81 -7.88 -0.67 8.66
C LEU A 81 -6.96 -1.25 7.59
N GLY A 82 -6.61 -0.47 6.58
CA GLY A 82 -5.59 -0.82 5.57
C GLY A 82 -4.34 0.05 5.70
N ILE A 83 -3.16 -0.56 5.57
CA ILE A 83 -1.87 0.14 5.50
C ILE A 83 -1.13 -0.35 4.26
N TYR A 84 -0.71 0.60 3.43
CA TYR A 84 -0.01 0.35 2.17
C TYR A 84 1.29 1.15 2.14
N VAL A 85 2.39 0.48 1.83
CA VAL A 85 3.72 1.09 1.69
C VAL A 85 4.07 1.12 0.21
N LEU A 86 4.28 2.32 -0.32
CA LEU A 86 4.68 2.57 -1.69
C LEU A 86 6.11 3.11 -1.74
N PRO A 87 6.78 3.01 -2.91
CA PRO A 87 8.08 3.64 -3.12
C PRO A 87 8.10 5.13 -2.74
N PRO A 88 9.29 5.66 -2.42
CA PRO A 88 9.46 7.09 -2.20
C PRO A 88 9.05 7.85 -3.46
N ARG A 89 8.26 8.90 -3.24
CA ARG A 89 8.01 9.98 -4.19
C ARG A 89 8.83 11.19 -3.72
N THR A 90 9.22 12.09 -4.62
CA THR A 90 10.04 13.24 -4.22
C THR A 90 9.31 13.99 -3.09
N PRO A 91 9.87 14.04 -1.88
CA PRO A 91 9.20 14.67 -0.75
C PRO A 91 9.02 16.16 -1.03
N ARG A 92 7.88 16.71 -0.64
CA ARG A 92 7.45 18.11 -0.90
C ARG A 92 7.03 18.43 -2.33
N ASP A 93 6.92 17.44 -3.20
CA ASP A 93 6.36 17.63 -4.54
C ASP A 93 4.84 17.47 -4.51
N ALA A 94 4.13 18.61 -4.45
CA ALA A 94 2.67 18.64 -4.48
C ALA A 94 2.10 18.00 -5.75
N ALA A 95 2.82 18.03 -6.88
CA ALA A 95 2.36 17.40 -8.12
C ALA A 95 2.42 15.87 -8.03
N GLN A 96 3.40 15.31 -7.32
CA GLN A 96 3.47 13.85 -7.09
C GLN A 96 2.42 13.36 -6.11
N LEU A 97 2.07 14.17 -5.11
CA LEU A 97 0.95 13.90 -4.23
C LEU A 97 -0.36 13.94 -5.02
N GLN A 98 -0.57 14.98 -5.82
CA GLN A 98 -1.72 15.13 -6.71
C GLN A 98 -1.86 13.90 -7.62
N ALA A 99 -0.78 13.48 -8.29
CA ALA A 99 -0.80 12.29 -9.14
C ALA A 99 -1.17 11.01 -8.37
N LEU A 100 -0.61 10.80 -7.18
CA LEU A 100 -0.98 9.63 -6.35
C LEU A 100 -2.44 9.70 -5.89
N ALA A 101 -2.92 10.88 -5.52
CA ALA A 101 -4.29 11.10 -5.10
C ALA A 101 -5.26 10.89 -6.27
N ASP A 102 -4.93 11.35 -7.47
CA ASP A 102 -5.72 11.10 -8.69
C ASP A 102 -5.76 9.60 -9.04
N GLU A 103 -4.62 8.89 -8.96
CA GLU A 103 -4.56 7.42 -9.09
C GLU A 103 -5.43 6.70 -8.03
N TRP A 104 -5.50 7.25 -6.82
CA TRP A 104 -6.35 6.71 -5.75
C TRP A 104 -7.84 7.02 -5.99
N LYS A 105 -8.15 8.22 -6.48
CA LYS A 105 -9.50 8.67 -6.85
C LYS A 105 -10.11 7.80 -7.95
N GLU A 106 -9.35 7.51 -8.99
CA GLU A 106 -9.78 6.64 -10.10
C GLU A 106 -10.15 5.23 -9.60
N ARG A 107 -9.46 4.73 -8.58
CA ARG A 107 -9.77 3.43 -7.95
C ARG A 107 -11.00 3.45 -7.06
N ASN A 108 -11.31 4.59 -6.44
CA ASN A 108 -12.40 4.72 -5.46
C ASN A 108 -13.58 5.51 -6.05
N THR A 109 -14.00 5.16 -7.27
CA THR A 109 -15.21 5.69 -7.92
C THR A 109 -15.29 7.22 -8.03
N GLY A 110 -14.15 7.90 -8.06
CA GLY A 110 -14.10 9.34 -8.20
C GLY A 110 -14.26 10.13 -6.89
N ALA A 111 -14.03 9.50 -5.73
CA ALA A 111 -14.03 10.19 -4.44
C ALA A 111 -13.12 11.44 -4.47
N ASP A 112 -13.70 12.60 -4.14
CA ASP A 112 -12.93 13.83 -4.02
C ASP A 112 -12.03 13.78 -2.78
N TYR A 113 -10.96 14.57 -2.82
CA TYR A 113 -10.03 14.68 -1.70
C TYR A 113 -9.61 16.13 -1.48
N GLU A 114 -9.09 16.34 -0.28
CA GLU A 114 -8.56 17.61 0.16
C GLU A 114 -7.06 17.48 0.35
N LEU A 115 -6.30 18.47 -0.12
CA LEU A 115 -4.90 18.61 0.25
C LEU A 115 -4.85 19.17 1.67
N VAL A 116 -4.19 18.46 2.57
CA VAL A 116 -4.06 18.88 3.97
C VAL A 116 -2.95 19.94 4.03
N GLY A 117 -3.34 21.22 4.06
CA GLY A 117 -2.45 22.38 4.02
C GLY A 117 -1.53 22.54 5.24
N ASP A 118 -0.47 23.35 5.07
CA ASP A 118 0.50 23.79 6.10
C ASP A 118 1.39 22.71 6.76
N ALA A 119 1.44 21.52 6.20
CA ALA A 119 2.25 20.44 6.75
C ALA A 119 3.66 20.37 6.15
N LYS A 120 4.63 20.03 7.00
CA LYS A 120 6.02 19.70 6.62
C LYS A 120 6.09 18.59 5.55
N TYR A 121 5.05 17.75 5.49
CA TYR A 121 4.91 16.61 4.57
C TYR A 121 3.66 16.79 3.72
N PRO A 122 3.73 16.62 2.38
CA PRO A 122 2.55 16.63 1.52
C PRO A 122 1.58 15.52 1.94
N MET A 123 0.31 15.89 2.12
CA MET A 123 -0.75 14.98 2.56
C MET A 123 -2.05 15.22 1.79
N ALA A 124 -2.77 14.14 1.50
CA ALA A 124 -4.10 14.18 0.93
C ALA A 124 -5.07 13.37 1.80
N TRP A 125 -6.31 13.84 1.90
CA TRP A 125 -7.37 13.22 2.68
C TRP A 125 -8.63 13.04 1.85
N PHE A 126 -9.11 11.80 1.80
CA PHE A 126 -10.38 11.40 1.21
C PHE A 126 -11.35 11.11 2.35
N PRO A 127 -12.38 11.94 2.56
CA PRO A 127 -13.44 11.60 3.49
C PRO A 127 -14.15 10.35 2.95
N GLY A 128 -14.13 9.26 3.72
CA GLY A 128 -14.80 8.01 3.36
C GLY A 128 -16.31 8.18 3.33
N GLU A 129 -16.98 7.31 2.59
CA GLU A 129 -18.42 7.20 2.59
C GLU A 129 -18.84 5.80 3.03
N HIS A 130 -19.58 5.74 4.14
CA HIS A 130 -19.94 4.49 4.80
C HIS A 130 -20.60 3.52 3.81
N LYS A 131 -20.06 2.30 3.72
CA LYS A 131 -20.47 1.22 2.79
C LYS A 131 -20.25 1.49 1.29
N ALA A 132 -19.64 2.60 0.92
CA ALA A 132 -19.26 2.89 -0.47
C ALA A 132 -17.76 2.74 -0.68
N TYR A 133 -16.95 3.48 0.07
CA TYR A 133 -15.49 3.42 0.01
C TYR A 133 -14.89 3.92 1.34
N PRO A 134 -13.76 3.33 1.77
CA PRO A 134 -13.15 3.70 3.03
C PRO A 134 -12.55 5.09 2.97
N SER A 135 -12.52 5.77 4.11
CA SER A 135 -11.68 6.96 4.27
C SER A 135 -10.24 6.63 3.92
N THR A 136 -9.53 7.57 3.29
CA THR A 136 -8.15 7.36 2.87
C THR A 136 -7.29 8.56 3.21
N PHE A 137 -6.14 8.31 3.83
CA PHE A 137 -5.09 9.27 4.08
C PHE A 137 -3.83 8.88 3.32
N ILE A 138 -3.25 9.84 2.60
CA ILE A 138 -2.01 9.67 1.83
C ILE A 138 -0.98 10.65 2.35
N ILE A 139 0.25 10.19 2.60
CA ILE A 139 1.38 11.03 3.01
C ILE A 139 2.66 10.63 2.28
N LEU A 140 3.44 11.63 1.87
CA LEU A 140 4.72 11.42 1.20
C LEU A 140 5.89 11.73 2.15
N PHE A 141 6.66 10.70 2.50
CA PHE A 141 7.98 10.83 3.11
C PHE A 141 9.07 10.71 2.06
N LYS A 142 10.29 11.10 2.42
CA LYS A 142 11.46 10.96 1.56
C LYS A 142 11.80 9.50 1.26
N GLU A 143 11.57 8.61 2.21
CA GLU A 143 11.92 7.20 2.14
C GLU A 143 10.78 6.33 1.59
N ALA A 144 9.52 6.73 1.81
CA ALA A 144 8.34 5.96 1.41
C ALA A 144 7.13 6.87 1.21
N SER A 145 6.15 6.39 0.44
CA SER A 145 4.79 6.96 0.49
C SER A 145 3.90 6.01 1.28
N LEU A 146 3.09 6.55 2.18
CA LEU A 146 2.13 5.76 2.94
C LEU A 146 0.71 6.07 2.50
N VAL A 147 -0.10 5.02 2.42
CA VAL A 147 -1.55 5.13 2.33
C VAL A 147 -2.18 4.35 3.47
N ILE A 148 -3.11 5.00 4.17
CA ILE A 148 -3.82 4.46 5.33
C ILE A 148 -5.31 4.58 5.03
N THR A 149 -6.05 3.49 5.15
CA THR A 149 -7.49 3.45 4.85
C THR A 149 -8.31 2.96 6.04
N GLY A 150 -9.57 3.38 6.10
CA GLY A 150 -10.55 2.80 7.01
C GLY A 150 -10.50 3.33 8.45
N VAL A 151 -9.85 4.46 8.69
CA VAL A 151 -9.84 5.15 9.98
C VAL A 151 -9.93 6.66 9.80
N GLY A 152 -10.21 7.41 10.88
CA GLY A 152 -10.32 8.86 10.85
C GLY A 152 -9.00 9.56 10.48
N LEU A 153 -9.08 10.85 10.11
CA LEU A 153 -7.91 11.64 9.72
C LEU A 153 -6.88 11.76 10.86
N GLU A 154 -7.32 12.01 12.09
CA GLU A 154 -6.42 12.18 13.24
C GLU A 154 -5.73 10.87 13.64
N ASP A 155 -6.45 9.74 13.55
CA ASP A 155 -5.88 8.42 13.77
C ASP A 155 -4.88 8.07 12.66
N SER A 156 -5.22 8.38 11.40
CA SER A 156 -4.33 8.20 10.25
C SER A 156 -3.02 8.99 10.42
N LYS A 157 -3.10 10.25 10.86
CA LYS A 157 -1.92 11.07 11.18
C LYS A 157 -1.09 10.45 12.29
N SER A 158 -1.73 9.95 13.33
CA SER A 158 -1.06 9.30 14.46
C SER A 158 -0.32 8.03 14.04
N ILE A 159 -0.95 7.19 13.22
CA ILE A 159 -0.35 5.97 12.64
C ILE A 159 0.85 6.35 11.76
N ALA A 160 0.67 7.33 10.86
CA ALA A 160 1.75 7.80 9.99
C ALA A 160 2.94 8.37 10.78
N PHE A 161 2.67 9.12 11.85
CA PHE A 161 3.71 9.66 12.71
C PHE A 161 4.48 8.57 13.46
N GLN A 162 3.79 7.55 13.97
CA GLN A 162 4.43 6.40 14.61
C GLN A 162 5.32 5.63 13.63
N ALA A 163 4.84 5.39 12.40
CA ALA A 163 5.65 4.79 11.34
C ALA A 163 6.88 5.64 11.02
N MET A 164 6.71 6.96 10.88
CA MET A 164 7.80 7.90 10.62
C MET A 164 8.89 7.83 11.71
N VAL A 165 8.49 7.82 12.98
CA VAL A 165 9.45 7.75 14.10
C VAL A 165 10.16 6.39 14.16
N ALA A 166 9.42 5.29 13.98
CA ALA A 166 9.97 3.93 14.09
C ALA A 166 10.98 3.59 12.98
N HIS A 167 10.79 4.17 11.78
CA HIS A 167 11.62 3.88 10.61
C HIS A 167 12.50 5.06 10.18
N GLU A 168 12.59 6.10 11.02
CA GLU A 168 13.41 7.30 10.82
C GLU A 168 13.12 8.06 9.51
N TRP A 169 11.86 8.07 9.08
CA TRP A 169 11.44 8.72 7.84
C TRP A 169 11.32 10.24 7.98
N GLN A 170 11.58 10.96 6.88
CA GLN A 170 11.68 12.42 6.81
C GLN A 170 10.81 13.07 5.75
#